data_AF-A0A4R6SJB5-F1
#
_entry.id   AF-A0A4R6SJB5-F1
#
_cell.length_a   1.000
_cell.length_b   1.000
_cell.length_c   1.000
_cell.angle_alpha   90.00
_cell.angle_beta   90.00
_cell.angle_gamma   90.00
#
_symmetry.space_group_name_H-M   'P 1'
#
loop_
_entity.id
_entity.type
_entity.pdbx_description
1 polymer ?
#
loop_
_entity_poly.entity_id
_entity_poly.type
_entity_poly.pdbx_seq_one_letter_code
_entity_poly.pdbx_strand_id
1 'polypeptide(L)'
;MSESPLLVDETPVAANEKVLEVDHLSVTFPTDDGDVHAVRDISFALRPGEVLGIVGESGSGKSVSSTAIMGLLPNTAKIEGSIRYRGRELVGLNYKQLQPLRNNGIAMIFQDPMTSLNPVFTVGWQLAEAYRAHHEVPKKVAWAKAVEALELVGIPQPDKRASQYPHEFSGGMRQRVIIAMAIINDPDVIIADEPTTALDVTVQAQILDTLMRIKDETNAAIMLITHDLGVVAGMVDRVQVMYAGTVVESGTVEEVFETPRMPYAVGLLGSIPNPAMLGKRLTPIKGAPPSLVNLPHGCSFSPRCPLAIDDCRTAEPPLEATENPAHTARCIRWRHLATIDTPSKLFATEEIGVIENPASMIEFDPEAALVADVHEVDGSQEESTSS
;
A
#
# COMPACT_ATOMS: atom_id res chain seq x y z
N MET A 1 -14.84 37.21 -18.66
CA MET A 1 -13.65 37.50 -17.85
C MET A 1 -12.84 36.23 -17.84
N SER A 2 -11.63 36.28 -18.37
CA SER A 2 -10.77 35.13 -18.65
C SER A 2 -10.13 34.65 -17.35
N GLU A 3 -10.42 33.42 -16.95
CA GLU A 3 -9.66 32.72 -15.91
C GLU A 3 -8.46 32.05 -16.59
N SER A 4 -7.28 32.42 -16.14
CA SER A 4 -5.98 31.92 -16.60
C SER A 4 -5.76 30.49 -16.09
N PRO A 5 -5.07 29.60 -16.82
CA PRO A 5 -4.78 28.26 -16.32
C PRO A 5 -3.82 28.34 -15.13
N LEU A 6 -4.19 27.72 -14.01
CA LEU A 6 -3.40 27.58 -12.80
C LEU A 6 -2.24 26.60 -13.07
N LEU A 7 -1.08 27.16 -13.41
CA LEU A 7 0.18 26.44 -13.51
C LEU A 7 0.61 25.94 -12.12
N VAL A 8 1.07 24.69 -12.08
CA VAL A 8 1.75 24.11 -10.92
C VAL A 8 3.04 24.91 -10.72
N ASP A 9 3.27 25.40 -9.50
CA ASP A 9 4.44 26.21 -9.20
C ASP A 9 5.72 25.35 -9.28
N GLU A 10 6.55 25.58 -10.31
CA GLU A 10 7.80 24.85 -10.60
C GLU A 10 8.98 25.30 -9.73
N THR A 11 8.73 25.91 -8.56
CA THR A 11 9.80 26.35 -7.68
C THR A 11 10.55 25.12 -7.11
N PRO A 12 11.90 25.08 -7.17
CA PRO A 12 12.68 23.99 -6.58
C PRO A 12 12.42 23.90 -5.07
N VAL A 13 11.86 22.77 -4.65
CA VAL A 13 11.54 22.45 -3.26
C VAL A 13 12.85 22.35 -2.46
N ALA A 14 12.98 23.11 -1.37
CA ALA A 14 14.17 23.03 -0.52
C ALA A 14 14.28 21.61 0.09
N ALA A 15 15.50 21.10 0.30
CA ALA A 15 15.78 19.72 0.74
C ALA A 15 15.13 19.28 2.09
N ASN A 16 14.42 20.18 2.78
CA ASN A 16 13.74 19.93 4.04
C ASN A 16 12.22 20.08 3.97
N GLU A 17 11.67 20.38 2.79
CA GLU A 17 10.24 20.58 2.58
C GLU A 17 9.57 19.27 2.19
N LYS A 18 8.44 18.97 2.85
CA LYS A 18 7.67 17.74 2.64
C LYS A 18 6.86 17.88 1.36
N VAL A 19 7.05 16.96 0.42
CA VAL A 19 6.30 16.97 -0.84
C VAL A 19 4.92 16.35 -0.68
N LEU A 20 4.79 15.34 0.17
CA LEU A 20 3.53 14.75 0.61
C LEU A 20 3.53 14.64 2.14
N GLU A 21 2.43 15.01 2.76
CA GLU A 21 2.22 14.90 4.19
C GLU A 21 0.84 14.31 4.45
N VAL A 22 0.79 13.27 5.28
CA VAL A 22 -0.41 12.63 5.77
C VAL A 22 -0.41 12.82 7.29
N ASP A 23 -1.49 13.37 7.82
CA ASP A 23 -1.59 13.74 9.23
C ASP A 23 -2.92 13.28 9.82
N HIS A 24 -2.82 12.38 10.80
CA HIS A 24 -3.95 11.79 11.54
C HIS A 24 -5.03 11.18 10.63
N LEU A 25 -4.60 10.56 9.51
CA LEU A 25 -5.50 9.99 8.52
C LEU A 25 -6.26 8.80 9.12
N SER A 26 -7.58 8.86 9.05
CA SER A 26 -8.46 7.74 9.36
C SER A 26 -9.46 7.53 8.22
N VAL A 27 -9.69 6.27 7.87
CA VAL A 27 -10.63 5.87 6.81
C VAL A 27 -11.56 4.80 7.34
N THR A 28 -12.85 5.09 7.32
CA THR A 28 -13.91 4.19 7.76
C THR A 28 -14.87 3.89 6.62
N PHE A 29 -15.18 2.62 6.39
CA PHE A 29 -16.20 2.19 5.43
C PHE A 29 -17.44 1.69 6.17
N PRO A 30 -18.60 2.35 6.01
CA PRO A 30 -19.86 1.82 6.51
C PRO A 30 -20.24 0.56 5.73
N THR A 31 -20.47 -0.56 6.42
CA THR A 31 -21.03 -1.79 5.85
C THR A 31 -22.24 -2.25 6.65
N ASP A 32 -23.00 -3.22 6.12
CA ASP A 32 -24.18 -3.77 6.81
C ASP A 32 -23.81 -4.48 8.12
N ASP A 33 -22.59 -5.02 8.22
CA ASP A 33 -22.05 -5.70 9.40
C ASP A 33 -21.43 -4.73 10.43
N GLY A 34 -21.33 -3.43 10.11
CA GLY A 34 -20.75 -2.39 10.95
C GLY A 34 -19.75 -1.50 10.23
N ASP A 35 -19.16 -0.54 10.97
CA ASP A 35 -18.14 0.33 10.42
C ASP A 35 -16.78 -0.41 10.36
N VAL A 36 -16.21 -0.54 9.15
CA VAL A 36 -14.87 -1.08 8.93
C VAL A 36 -13.85 0.05 9.07
N HIS A 37 -13.07 0.04 10.16
CA HIS A 37 -12.01 1.02 10.40
C HIS A 37 -10.72 0.61 9.70
N ALA A 38 -10.67 0.81 8.38
CA ALA A 38 -9.58 0.33 7.52
C ALA A 38 -8.23 1.03 7.76
N VAL A 39 -8.26 2.32 8.09
CA VAL A 39 -7.09 3.11 8.48
C VAL A 39 -7.45 3.90 9.74
N ARG A 40 -6.55 3.89 10.73
CA ARG A 40 -6.77 4.45 12.07
C ARG A 40 -5.57 5.30 12.47
N ASP A 41 -5.76 6.61 12.42
CA ASP A 41 -4.84 7.62 12.94
C ASP A 41 -3.37 7.41 12.50
N ILE A 42 -3.15 7.43 11.18
CA ILE A 42 -1.79 7.30 10.63
C ILE A 42 -1.23 8.66 10.20
N SER A 43 0.05 8.86 10.47
CA SER A 43 0.79 10.05 10.04
C SER A 43 2.12 9.67 9.41
N PHE A 44 2.46 10.30 8.30
CA PHE A 44 3.77 10.19 7.66
C PHE A 44 4.01 11.36 6.71
N ALA A 45 5.27 11.52 6.30
CA ALA A 45 5.64 12.50 5.31
C ALA A 45 6.72 11.94 4.41
N LEU A 46 6.71 12.40 3.16
CA LEU A 46 7.72 12.15 2.14
C LEU A 46 8.43 13.46 1.80
N ARG A 47 9.74 13.38 1.65
CA ARG A 47 10.59 14.43 1.08
C ARG A 47 10.98 14.08 -0.36
N PRO A 48 11.35 15.06 -1.19
CA PRO A 48 11.92 14.80 -2.50
C PRO A 48 13.08 13.80 -2.43
N GLY A 49 13.10 12.83 -3.33
CA GLY A 49 14.11 11.77 -3.36
C GLY A 49 14.10 10.79 -2.17
N GLU A 50 13.09 10.83 -1.29
CA GLU A 50 12.92 9.86 -0.20
C GLU A 50 12.08 8.67 -0.66
N VAL A 51 12.47 7.46 -0.26
CA VAL A 51 11.71 6.23 -0.46
C VAL A 51 11.18 5.72 0.88
N LEU A 52 9.86 5.71 1.03
CA LEU A 52 9.16 5.13 2.18
C LEU A 52 8.56 3.78 1.81
N GLY A 53 8.97 2.72 2.51
CA GLY A 53 8.32 1.42 2.46
C GLY A 53 7.15 1.34 3.44
N ILE A 54 5.95 1.00 2.97
CA ILE A 54 4.81 0.68 3.82
C ILE A 54 4.56 -0.83 3.72
N VAL A 55 4.71 -1.53 4.84
CA VAL A 55 4.68 -3.00 4.91
C VAL A 55 3.66 -3.52 5.90
N GLY A 56 3.21 -4.76 5.70
CA GLY A 56 2.29 -5.45 6.61
C GLY A 56 1.48 -6.54 5.91
N GLU A 57 0.79 -7.37 6.68
CA GLU A 57 -0.11 -8.40 6.18
C GLU A 57 -1.25 -7.81 5.32
N SER A 58 -1.87 -8.64 4.48
CA SER A 58 -3.06 -8.23 3.73
C SER A 58 -4.15 -7.71 4.68
N GLY A 59 -4.88 -6.66 4.26
CA GLY A 59 -5.90 -6.02 5.08
C GLY A 59 -5.35 -5.09 6.18
N SER A 60 -4.05 -4.79 6.25
CA SER A 60 -3.52 -3.88 7.26
C SER A 60 -3.78 -2.38 7.02
N GLY A 61 -4.42 -2.00 5.90
CA GLY A 61 -4.77 -0.60 5.58
C GLY A 61 -3.84 0.09 4.56
N LYS A 62 -2.81 -0.59 4.04
CA LYS A 62 -1.81 -0.01 3.13
C LYS A 62 -2.41 0.54 1.83
N SER A 63 -3.14 -0.28 1.08
CA SER A 63 -3.75 0.12 -0.20
C SER A 63 -4.91 1.10 -0.01
N VAL A 64 -5.56 1.08 1.16
CA VAL A 64 -6.56 2.11 1.50
C VAL A 64 -5.88 3.46 1.71
N SER A 65 -4.69 3.48 2.30
CA SER A 65 -3.91 4.71 2.53
C SER A 65 -3.44 5.33 1.21
N SER A 66 -2.92 4.55 0.25
CA SER A 66 -2.56 5.03 -1.09
C SER A 66 -3.78 5.55 -1.87
N THR A 67 -4.87 4.80 -1.84
CA THR A 67 -6.12 5.16 -2.53
C THR A 67 -6.74 6.43 -1.96
N ALA A 68 -6.61 6.65 -0.64
CA ALA A 68 -7.01 7.89 0.03
C ALA A 68 -6.22 9.10 -0.49
N ILE A 69 -4.89 8.98 -0.59
CA ILE A 69 -4.02 10.05 -1.13
C ILE A 69 -4.45 10.44 -2.54
N MET A 70 -4.77 9.46 -3.37
CA MET A 70 -5.21 9.72 -4.75
C MET A 70 -6.65 10.24 -4.83
N GLY A 71 -7.43 10.23 -3.75
CA GLY A 71 -8.85 10.57 -3.75
C GLY A 71 -9.70 9.60 -4.58
N LEU A 72 -9.33 8.31 -4.56
CA LEU A 72 -9.97 7.24 -5.34
C LEU A 72 -10.88 6.34 -4.48
N LEU A 73 -11.08 6.68 -3.21
CA LEU A 73 -11.99 5.97 -2.34
C LEU A 73 -13.45 6.14 -2.80
N PRO A 74 -14.33 5.14 -2.58
CA PRO A 74 -15.74 5.28 -2.87
C PRO A 74 -16.38 6.39 -2.02
N ASN A 75 -17.43 7.02 -2.54
CA ASN A 75 -18.13 8.13 -1.86
C ASN A 75 -18.75 7.74 -0.50
N THR A 76 -18.90 6.44 -0.23
CA THR A 76 -19.39 5.93 1.06
C THR A 76 -18.33 5.95 2.15
N ALA A 77 -17.05 6.03 1.78
CA ALA A 77 -15.94 6.09 2.75
C ALA A 77 -15.95 7.42 3.50
N LYS A 78 -15.81 7.36 4.82
CA LYS A 78 -15.58 8.52 5.68
C LYS A 78 -14.08 8.69 5.86
N ILE A 79 -13.57 9.87 5.52
CA ILE A 79 -12.15 10.24 5.64
C ILE A 79 -12.04 11.34 6.69
N GLU A 80 -11.16 11.13 7.66
CA GLU A 80 -10.78 12.11 8.69
C GLU A 80 -9.26 12.33 8.64
N GLY A 81 -8.79 13.46 9.17
CA GLY A 81 -7.39 13.88 9.08
C GLY A 81 -7.10 14.76 7.86
N SER A 82 -5.83 14.82 7.46
CA SER A 82 -5.34 15.73 6.41
C SER A 82 -4.35 15.02 5.49
N ILE A 83 -4.44 15.34 4.19
CA ILE A 83 -3.47 14.88 3.18
C ILE A 83 -3.06 16.10 2.38
N ARG A 84 -1.80 16.52 2.51
CA ARG A 84 -1.25 17.71 1.85
C ARG A 84 -0.19 17.32 0.83
N TYR A 85 -0.31 17.86 -0.38
CA TYR A 85 0.72 17.78 -1.42
C TYR A 85 1.25 19.18 -1.73
N ARG A 86 2.56 19.39 -1.55
CA ARG A 86 3.21 20.72 -1.60
C ARG A 86 2.42 21.78 -0.81
N GLY A 87 2.00 21.41 0.41
CA GLY A 87 1.21 22.27 1.30
C GLY A 87 -0.28 22.43 0.94
N ARG A 88 -0.74 21.95 -0.22
CA ARG A 88 -2.15 22.00 -0.62
C ARG A 88 -2.93 20.80 -0.08
N GLU A 89 -3.99 21.08 0.67
CA GLU A 89 -4.93 20.06 1.15
C GLU A 89 -5.64 19.36 -0.01
N LEU A 90 -5.68 18.03 0.04
CA LEU A 90 -6.31 17.14 -0.95
C LEU A 90 -7.66 16.62 -0.46
N VAL A 91 -7.84 16.42 0.85
CA VAL A 91 -9.10 15.91 1.41
C VAL A 91 -10.22 16.92 1.13
N GLY A 92 -11.34 16.43 0.59
CA GLY A 92 -12.50 17.24 0.23
C GLY A 92 -12.43 17.93 -1.14
N LEU A 93 -11.30 17.81 -1.87
CA LEU A 93 -11.25 18.27 -3.26
C LEU A 93 -12.15 17.43 -4.16
N ASN A 94 -12.82 18.08 -5.11
CA ASN A 94 -13.61 17.38 -6.12
C ASN A 94 -12.73 16.86 -7.27
N TYR A 95 -13.33 16.04 -8.14
CA TYR A 95 -12.63 15.43 -9.28
C TYR A 95 -11.89 16.45 -10.16
N LYS A 96 -12.50 17.59 -10.51
CA LYS A 96 -11.87 18.61 -11.37
C LYS A 96 -10.66 19.26 -10.72
N GLN A 97 -10.65 19.34 -9.39
CA GLN A 97 -9.55 19.91 -8.62
C GLN A 97 -8.39 18.91 -8.44
N LEU A 98 -8.71 17.61 -8.36
CA LEU A 98 -7.72 16.52 -8.25
C LEU A 98 -7.13 16.13 -9.60
N GLN A 99 -7.90 16.20 -10.69
CA GLN A 99 -7.48 15.83 -12.04
C GLN A 99 -6.12 16.43 -12.45
N PRO A 100 -5.85 17.75 -12.29
CA PRO A 100 -4.55 18.31 -12.68
C PRO A 100 -3.38 17.90 -11.77
N LEU A 101 -3.65 17.35 -10.58
CA LEU A 101 -2.63 16.89 -9.63
C LEU A 101 -2.27 15.42 -9.88
N ARG A 102 -3.25 14.61 -10.27
CA ARG A 102 -3.05 13.20 -10.62
C ARG A 102 -2.16 13.12 -11.86
N ASN A 103 -1.21 12.19 -11.83
CA ASN A 103 -0.20 11.94 -12.87
C ASN A 103 0.82 13.09 -13.08
N ASN A 104 0.43 14.36 -13.00
CA ASN A 104 1.38 15.50 -13.05
C ASN A 104 2.18 15.70 -11.76
N GLY A 105 1.54 15.57 -10.60
CA GLY A 105 2.18 15.78 -9.30
C GLY A 105 2.33 14.49 -8.52
N ILE A 106 1.26 13.70 -8.47
CA ILE A 106 1.21 12.41 -7.78
C ILE A 106 0.78 11.34 -8.77
N ALA A 107 1.66 10.38 -9.02
CA ALA A 107 1.40 9.23 -9.85
C ALA A 107 1.16 7.98 -9.01
N MET A 108 0.38 7.04 -9.56
CA MET A 108 0.10 5.76 -8.92
C MET A 108 0.36 4.61 -9.89
N ILE A 109 1.09 3.61 -9.43
CA ILE A 109 1.22 2.29 -10.06
C ILE A 109 0.30 1.35 -9.27
N PHE A 110 -0.79 0.95 -9.91
CA PHE A 110 -1.83 0.12 -9.28
C PHE A 110 -1.41 -1.36 -9.15
N GLN A 111 -2.08 -2.05 -8.23
CA GLN A 111 -2.03 -3.51 -8.12
C GLN A 111 -2.65 -4.16 -9.37
N ASP A 112 -2.04 -5.24 -9.86
CA ASP A 112 -2.35 -5.93 -11.12
C ASP A 112 -2.28 -5.05 -12.40
N PRO A 113 -1.07 -4.77 -12.88
CA PRO A 113 -0.86 -4.00 -14.11
C PRO A 113 -1.36 -4.69 -15.38
N MET A 114 -1.66 -6.00 -15.35
CA MET A 114 -2.03 -6.75 -16.55
C MET A 114 -3.40 -6.36 -17.10
N THR A 115 -4.27 -5.79 -16.27
CA THR A 115 -5.59 -5.31 -16.68
C THR A 115 -5.61 -3.82 -17.05
N SER A 116 -4.52 -3.09 -16.76
CA SER A 116 -4.48 -1.62 -16.88
C SER A 116 -4.29 -1.12 -18.32
N LEU A 117 -3.72 -1.94 -19.21
CA LEU A 117 -3.53 -1.58 -20.62
C LEU A 117 -4.73 -2.00 -21.46
N ASN A 118 -5.25 -1.06 -22.26
CA ASN A 118 -6.30 -1.36 -23.22
C ASN A 118 -5.73 -2.19 -24.40
N PRO A 119 -6.23 -3.42 -24.66
CA PRO A 119 -5.65 -4.32 -25.65
C PRO A 119 -5.88 -3.88 -27.10
N VAL A 120 -6.79 -2.93 -27.37
CA VAL A 120 -7.12 -2.48 -28.72
C VAL A 120 -6.34 -1.24 -29.17
N PHE A 121 -5.53 -0.65 -28.29
CA PHE A 121 -4.65 0.47 -28.62
C PHE A 121 -3.18 0.07 -28.49
N THR A 122 -2.32 0.67 -29.32
CA THR A 122 -0.87 0.45 -29.21
C THR A 122 -0.33 1.07 -27.92
N VAL A 123 0.79 0.54 -27.45
CA VAL A 123 1.47 0.99 -26.23
C VAL A 123 1.83 2.48 -26.32
N GLY A 124 2.45 2.89 -27.42
CA GLY A 124 2.85 4.28 -27.65
C GLY A 124 1.67 5.23 -27.75
N TRP A 125 0.51 4.78 -28.27
CA TRP A 125 -0.70 5.59 -28.30
C TRP A 125 -1.22 5.87 -26.90
N GLN A 126 -1.27 4.85 -26.04
CA GLN A 126 -1.77 4.99 -24.66
C GLN A 126 -0.88 5.90 -23.83
N LEU A 127 0.45 5.78 -23.97
CA LEU A 127 1.40 6.69 -23.35
C LEU A 127 1.25 8.13 -23.86
N ALA A 128 1.18 8.31 -25.19
CA ALA A 128 1.00 9.63 -25.77
C ALA A 128 -0.35 10.28 -25.38
N GLU A 129 -1.39 9.48 -25.16
CA GLU A 129 -2.69 9.92 -24.65
C GLU A 129 -2.57 10.40 -23.20
N ALA A 130 -1.93 9.61 -22.33
CA ALA A 130 -1.68 9.99 -20.94
C ALA A 130 -0.92 11.32 -20.80
N TYR A 131 0.08 11.56 -21.67
CA TYR A 131 0.78 12.85 -21.70
C TYR A 131 -0.13 14.00 -22.17
N ARG A 132 -0.91 13.77 -23.24
CA ARG A 132 -1.83 14.78 -23.81
C ARG A 132 -3.04 15.08 -22.94
N ALA A 133 -3.39 14.19 -22.01
CA ALA A 133 -4.44 14.45 -21.02
C ALA A 133 -4.11 15.64 -20.11
N HIS A 134 -2.81 15.94 -19.96
CA HIS A 134 -2.30 17.02 -19.11
C HIS A 134 -1.61 18.14 -19.88
N HIS A 135 -1.28 17.92 -21.16
CA HIS A 135 -0.48 18.85 -21.97
C HIS A 135 -1.14 19.14 -23.33
N GLU A 136 -1.28 20.42 -23.67
CA GLU A 136 -1.75 20.87 -24.98
C GLU A 136 -0.63 20.77 -26.04
N VAL A 137 -0.31 19.55 -26.45
CA VAL A 137 0.78 19.30 -27.43
C VAL A 137 0.31 18.56 -28.68
N PRO A 138 0.99 18.76 -29.84
CA PRO A 138 0.75 17.98 -31.04
C PRO A 138 1.02 16.49 -30.82
N LYS A 139 0.27 15.62 -31.52
CA LYS A 139 0.43 14.16 -31.45
C LYS A 139 1.88 13.69 -31.65
N LYS A 140 2.64 14.36 -32.53
CA LYS A 140 4.03 14.03 -32.80
C LYS A 140 4.94 14.24 -31.59
N VAL A 141 4.70 15.29 -30.80
CA VAL A 141 5.47 15.60 -29.58
C VAL A 141 5.13 14.57 -28.50
N ALA A 142 3.85 14.27 -28.31
CA ALA A 142 3.42 13.27 -27.35
C ALA A 142 3.93 11.86 -27.68
N TRP A 143 4.01 11.50 -28.98
CA TRP A 143 4.61 10.25 -29.41
C TRP A 143 6.10 10.18 -29.10
N ALA A 144 6.84 11.28 -29.28
CA ALA A 144 8.25 11.33 -28.92
C ALA A 144 8.45 11.13 -27.40
N LYS A 145 7.63 11.80 -26.57
CA LYS A 145 7.65 11.60 -25.10
C LYS A 145 7.26 10.18 -24.70
N ALA A 146 6.33 9.53 -25.43
CA ALA A 146 6.00 8.13 -25.20
C ALA A 146 7.19 7.18 -25.48
N VAL A 147 7.94 7.43 -26.56
CA VAL A 147 9.16 6.67 -26.88
C VAL A 147 10.24 6.90 -25.82
N GLU A 148 10.46 8.15 -25.41
CA GLU A 148 11.39 8.51 -24.33
C GLU A 148 11.02 7.81 -23.02
N ALA A 149 9.73 7.79 -22.65
CA ALA A 149 9.27 7.10 -21.45
C ALA A 149 9.52 5.59 -21.52
N LEU A 150 9.34 4.96 -22.70
CA LEU A 150 9.67 3.54 -22.92
C LEU A 150 11.18 3.28 -22.79
N GLU A 151 12.02 4.18 -23.29
CA GLU A 151 13.47 4.11 -23.14
C GLU A 151 13.87 4.21 -21.67
N LEU A 152 13.29 5.18 -20.96
CA LEU A 152 13.53 5.41 -19.53
C LEU A 152 13.23 4.15 -18.71
N VAL A 153 12.12 3.46 -18.97
CA VAL A 153 11.81 2.20 -18.27
C VAL A 153 12.53 0.97 -18.83
N GLY A 154 13.48 1.13 -19.76
CA GLY A 154 14.33 0.06 -20.28
C GLY A 154 13.66 -0.88 -21.28
N ILE A 155 12.66 -0.42 -22.03
CA ILE A 155 12.09 -1.20 -23.14
C ILE A 155 13.05 -1.15 -24.34
N PRO A 156 13.55 -2.30 -24.83
CA PRO A 156 14.49 -2.30 -25.94
C PRO A 156 13.79 -1.93 -27.26
N GLN A 157 14.49 -1.17 -28.11
CA GLN A 157 13.95 -0.66 -29.38
C GLN A 157 12.62 0.10 -29.19
N PRO A 158 12.59 1.12 -28.31
CA PRO A 158 11.35 1.78 -27.91
C PRO A 158 10.58 2.36 -29.09
N ASP A 159 11.25 2.90 -30.11
CA ASP A 159 10.66 3.40 -31.35
C ASP A 159 9.78 2.36 -32.06
N LYS A 160 10.26 1.11 -32.14
CA LYS A 160 9.53 0.02 -32.80
C LYS A 160 8.43 -0.51 -31.90
N ARG A 161 8.73 -0.68 -30.62
CA ARG A 161 7.82 -1.28 -29.63
C ARG A 161 6.66 -0.37 -29.25
N ALA A 162 6.80 0.95 -29.40
CA ALA A 162 5.69 1.90 -29.25
C ALA A 162 4.51 1.60 -30.21
N SER A 163 4.78 1.02 -31.39
CA SER A 163 3.74 0.67 -32.36
C SER A 163 3.09 -0.69 -32.10
N GLN A 164 3.55 -1.44 -31.10
CA GLN A 164 3.01 -2.75 -30.75
C GLN A 164 1.83 -2.63 -29.77
N TYR A 165 1.01 -3.67 -29.75
CA TYR A 165 -0.10 -3.82 -28.83
C TYR A 165 0.34 -4.51 -27.52
N PRO A 166 -0.41 -4.34 -26.41
CA PRO A 166 -0.10 -4.96 -25.13
C PRO A 166 0.09 -6.48 -25.22
N HIS A 167 -0.70 -7.18 -26.05
CA HIS A 167 -0.61 -8.63 -26.20
C HIS A 167 0.72 -9.12 -26.82
N GLU A 168 1.49 -8.24 -27.47
CA GLU A 168 2.82 -8.52 -28.00
C GLU A 168 3.95 -8.35 -26.96
N PHE A 169 3.63 -7.83 -25.77
CA PHE A 169 4.57 -7.60 -24.67
C PHE A 169 4.56 -8.77 -23.68
N SER A 170 5.72 -9.09 -23.10
CA SER A 170 5.80 -9.96 -21.91
C SER A 170 5.20 -9.27 -20.67
N GLY A 171 4.89 -10.03 -19.62
CA GLY A 171 4.34 -9.48 -18.38
C GLY A 171 5.22 -8.37 -17.79
N GLY A 172 6.53 -8.62 -17.66
CA GLY A 172 7.48 -7.61 -17.19
C GLY A 172 7.58 -6.38 -18.10
N MET A 173 7.47 -6.55 -19.42
CA MET A 173 7.44 -5.40 -20.33
C MET A 173 6.16 -4.58 -20.18
N ARG A 174 5.00 -5.21 -20.02
CA ARG A 174 3.74 -4.50 -19.74
C ARG A 174 3.83 -3.73 -18.43
N GLN A 175 4.47 -4.33 -17.41
CA GLN A 175 4.66 -3.62 -16.14
C GLN A 175 5.54 -2.37 -16.29
N ARG A 176 6.63 -2.47 -17.07
CA ARG A 176 7.45 -1.31 -17.44
C ARG A 176 6.63 -0.24 -18.17
N VAL A 177 5.70 -0.62 -19.05
CA VAL A 177 4.80 0.34 -19.72
C VAL A 177 3.90 1.06 -18.72
N ILE A 178 3.35 0.37 -17.72
CA ILE A 178 2.54 1.01 -16.67
C ILE A 178 3.38 2.00 -15.85
N ILE A 179 4.62 1.63 -15.52
CA ILE A 179 5.56 2.55 -14.87
C ILE A 179 5.84 3.76 -15.77
N ALA A 180 6.08 3.54 -17.07
CA ALA A 180 6.29 4.61 -18.04
C ALA A 180 5.09 5.56 -18.09
N MET A 181 3.87 5.03 -18.03
CA MET A 181 2.64 5.82 -18.02
C MET A 181 2.47 6.63 -16.74
N ALA A 182 2.90 6.10 -15.60
CA ALA A 182 2.86 6.78 -14.32
C ALA A 182 3.87 7.94 -14.25
N ILE A 183 5.03 7.80 -14.89
CA ILE A 183 6.13 8.78 -14.80
C ILE A 183 6.16 9.77 -15.98
N ILE A 184 5.29 9.61 -16.98
CA ILE A 184 5.39 10.34 -18.24
C ILE A 184 5.26 11.86 -18.10
N ASN A 185 4.61 12.32 -17.02
CA ASN A 185 4.44 13.73 -16.70
C ASN A 185 5.42 14.21 -15.60
N ASP A 186 6.48 13.44 -15.35
CA ASP A 186 7.56 13.78 -14.41
C ASP A 186 7.04 14.12 -13.00
N PRO A 187 6.28 13.19 -12.35
CA PRO A 187 5.62 13.45 -11.07
C PRO A 187 6.61 13.61 -9.92
N ASP A 188 6.24 14.42 -8.93
CA ASP A 188 7.04 14.57 -7.71
C ASP A 188 6.91 13.38 -6.75
N VAL A 189 5.79 12.67 -6.80
CA VAL A 189 5.48 11.54 -5.91
C VAL A 189 5.01 10.35 -6.73
N ILE A 190 5.62 9.21 -6.52
CA ILE A 190 5.22 7.93 -7.12
C ILE A 190 4.74 7.01 -6.00
N ILE A 191 3.46 6.66 -6.04
CA ILE A 191 2.87 5.65 -5.16
C ILE A 191 2.87 4.32 -5.90
N ALA A 192 3.60 3.34 -5.39
CA ALA A 192 3.68 2.01 -5.97
C ALA A 192 2.98 0.99 -5.07
N ASP A 193 1.77 0.58 -5.43
CA ASP A 193 0.96 -0.36 -4.66
C ASP A 193 1.13 -1.79 -5.15
N GLU A 194 1.97 -2.55 -4.45
CA GLU A 194 2.37 -3.91 -4.82
C GLU A 194 2.85 -4.04 -6.28
N PRO A 195 3.83 -3.22 -6.72
CA PRO A 195 4.23 -3.11 -8.13
C PRO A 195 4.90 -4.38 -8.69
N THR A 196 5.17 -5.36 -7.85
CA THR A 196 5.88 -6.59 -8.20
C THR A 196 5.02 -7.84 -8.03
N THR A 197 3.75 -7.71 -7.58
CA THR A 197 2.85 -8.84 -7.41
C THR A 197 2.62 -9.57 -8.75
N ALA A 198 2.53 -10.91 -8.69
CA ALA A 198 2.34 -11.81 -9.84
C ALA A 198 3.47 -11.83 -10.88
N LEU A 199 4.68 -11.34 -10.54
CA LEU A 199 5.89 -11.44 -11.37
C LEU A 199 6.90 -12.41 -10.76
N ASP A 200 7.76 -13.01 -11.59
CA ASP A 200 8.87 -13.83 -11.10
C ASP A 200 9.94 -12.97 -10.41
N VAL A 201 10.67 -13.56 -9.45
CA VAL A 201 11.65 -12.86 -8.60
C VAL A 201 12.69 -12.08 -9.40
N THR A 202 13.08 -12.56 -10.59
CA THR A 202 14.06 -11.86 -11.43
C THR A 202 13.45 -10.59 -12.02
N VAL A 203 12.24 -10.68 -12.56
CA VAL A 203 11.52 -9.51 -13.09
C VAL A 203 11.18 -8.52 -11.97
N GLN A 204 10.80 -8.99 -10.78
CA GLN A 204 10.53 -8.11 -9.63
C GLN A 204 11.72 -7.21 -9.32
N ALA A 205 12.92 -7.80 -9.17
CA ALA A 205 14.15 -7.05 -8.91
C ALA A 205 14.40 -5.99 -10.00
N GLN A 206 14.27 -6.37 -11.27
CA GLN A 206 14.49 -5.43 -12.38
C GLN A 206 13.46 -4.29 -12.43
N ILE A 207 12.22 -4.53 -12.01
CA ILE A 207 11.18 -3.49 -11.91
C ILE A 207 11.53 -2.50 -10.80
N LEU A 208 11.96 -3.00 -9.64
CA LEU A 208 12.34 -2.17 -8.51
C LEU A 208 13.59 -1.34 -8.81
N ASP A 209 14.61 -1.93 -9.45
CA ASP A 209 15.79 -1.20 -9.94
C ASP A 209 15.41 -0.08 -10.91
N THR A 210 14.36 -0.30 -11.72
CA THR A 210 13.85 0.72 -12.63
C THR A 210 13.21 1.88 -11.87
N LEU A 211 12.43 1.59 -10.82
CA LEU A 211 11.86 2.63 -9.95
C LEU A 211 12.94 3.44 -9.23
N MET A 212 13.98 2.78 -8.72
CA MET A 212 15.09 3.46 -8.06
C MET A 212 15.84 4.39 -9.01
N ARG A 213 16.13 3.91 -10.23
CA ARG A 213 16.75 4.75 -11.26
C ARG A 213 15.89 5.95 -11.63
N ILE A 214 14.57 5.76 -11.77
CA ILE A 214 13.65 6.88 -12.03
C ILE A 214 13.73 7.90 -10.91
N LYS A 215 13.68 7.46 -9.65
CA LYS A 215 13.81 8.34 -8.49
C LYS A 215 15.12 9.11 -8.47
N ASP A 216 16.24 8.48 -8.84
CA ASP A 216 17.53 9.15 -8.93
C ASP A 216 17.61 10.15 -10.10
N GLU A 217 16.93 9.87 -11.23
CA GLU A 217 16.90 10.75 -12.40
C GLU A 217 15.92 11.94 -12.25
N THR A 218 14.78 11.75 -11.58
CA THR A 218 13.72 12.77 -11.45
C THR A 218 13.65 13.43 -10.08
N ASN A 219 14.39 12.93 -9.09
CA ASN A 219 14.28 13.33 -7.68
C ASN A 219 12.86 13.14 -7.09
N ALA A 220 12.05 12.27 -7.69
CA ALA A 220 10.72 11.94 -7.19
C ALA A 220 10.79 11.21 -5.84
N ALA A 221 9.86 11.52 -4.94
CA ALA A 221 9.63 10.72 -3.75
C ALA A 221 8.86 9.44 -4.11
N ILE A 222 9.19 8.32 -3.45
CA ILE A 222 8.51 7.04 -3.68
C ILE A 222 7.85 6.55 -2.40
N MET A 223 6.57 6.20 -2.50
CA MET A 223 5.86 5.41 -1.50
C MET A 223 5.70 3.99 -2.03
N LEU A 224 6.50 3.05 -1.53
CA LEU A 224 6.46 1.64 -1.93
C LEU A 224 5.61 0.85 -0.94
N ILE A 225 4.42 0.43 -1.35
CA ILE A 225 3.59 -0.49 -0.59
C ILE A 225 3.89 -1.92 -1.04
N THR A 226 4.19 -2.79 -0.08
CA THR A 226 4.39 -4.21 -0.35
C THR A 226 4.09 -5.04 0.89
N HIS A 227 3.75 -6.31 0.69
CA HIS A 227 3.71 -7.30 1.77
C HIS A 227 5.03 -8.08 1.89
N ASP A 228 5.95 -7.93 0.94
CA ASP A 228 7.26 -8.58 0.93
C ASP A 228 8.33 -7.66 1.52
N LEU A 229 8.73 -7.94 2.77
CA LEU A 229 9.80 -7.21 3.45
C LEU A 229 11.18 -7.50 2.83
N GLY A 230 11.37 -8.61 2.12
CA GLY A 230 12.64 -8.92 1.44
C GLY A 230 12.96 -7.91 0.34
N VAL A 231 11.93 -7.43 -0.37
CA VAL A 231 12.04 -6.34 -1.36
C VAL A 231 12.44 -5.01 -0.71
N VAL A 232 11.94 -4.74 0.49
CA VAL A 232 12.12 -3.45 1.18
C VAL A 232 13.55 -3.26 1.71
N ALA A 233 14.19 -4.35 2.15
CA ALA A 233 15.46 -4.33 2.88
C ALA A 233 16.62 -3.57 2.20
N GLY A 234 16.61 -3.45 0.87
CA GLY A 234 17.70 -2.81 0.12
C GLY A 234 17.27 -1.61 -0.74
N MET A 235 16.02 -1.17 -0.63
CA MET A 235 15.42 -0.26 -1.61
C MET A 235 14.74 0.96 -1.01
N VAL A 236 14.54 0.99 0.32
CA VAL A 236 13.85 2.11 0.98
C VAL A 236 14.74 2.76 2.02
N ASP A 237 14.56 4.05 2.23
CA ASP A 237 15.26 4.81 3.28
C ASP A 237 14.60 4.58 4.64
N ARG A 238 13.27 4.53 4.66
CA ARG A 238 12.44 4.37 5.87
C ARG A 238 11.34 3.35 5.67
N VAL A 239 10.93 2.74 6.78
CA VAL A 239 9.87 1.73 6.80
C VAL A 239 8.77 2.14 7.77
N GLN A 240 7.52 1.88 7.38
CA GLN A 240 6.35 1.86 8.24
C GLN A 240 5.70 0.49 8.20
N VAL A 241 5.69 -0.18 9.34
CA VAL A 241 4.99 -1.45 9.53
C VAL A 241 3.57 -1.12 9.97
N MET A 242 2.59 -1.53 9.18
CA MET A 242 1.16 -1.38 9.45
C MET A 242 0.53 -2.70 9.89
N TYR A 243 -0.35 -2.63 10.89
CA TYR A 243 -1.17 -3.74 11.36
C TYR A 243 -2.54 -3.23 11.78
N ALA A 244 -3.60 -3.93 11.36
CA ALA A 244 -4.98 -3.60 11.72
C ALA A 244 -5.34 -2.10 11.57
N GLY A 245 -4.93 -1.49 10.46
CA GLY A 245 -5.23 -0.10 10.13
C GLY A 245 -4.33 0.95 10.78
N THR A 246 -3.41 0.60 11.68
CA THR A 246 -2.48 1.57 12.31
C THR A 246 -1.03 1.29 11.93
N VAL A 247 -0.18 2.31 11.99
CA VAL A 247 1.28 2.14 12.10
C VAL A 247 1.59 1.53 13.46
N VAL A 248 2.36 0.44 13.47
CA VAL A 248 2.82 -0.24 14.69
C VAL A 248 4.32 -0.12 14.91
N GLU A 249 5.09 0.18 13.87
CA GLU A 249 6.50 0.50 13.98
C GLU A 249 6.93 1.39 12.80
N SER A 250 7.78 2.38 13.05
CA SER A 250 8.38 3.20 11.99
C SER A 250 9.80 3.62 12.34
N GLY A 251 10.73 3.52 11.40
CA GLY A 251 12.13 3.90 11.56
C GLY A 251 12.88 3.84 10.24
N THR A 252 14.21 3.91 10.26
CA THR A 252 15.01 3.55 9.08
C THR A 252 14.87 2.06 8.78
N VAL A 253 15.25 1.66 7.56
CA VAL A 253 15.24 0.24 7.19
C VAL A 253 16.13 -0.58 8.13
N GLU A 254 17.31 -0.08 8.51
CA GLU A 254 18.22 -0.76 9.43
C GLU A 254 17.61 -0.93 10.82
N GLU A 255 16.99 0.11 11.36
CA GLU A 255 16.40 0.07 12.70
C GLU A 255 15.28 -0.98 12.81
N VAL A 256 14.39 -1.02 11.83
CA VAL A 256 13.25 -1.94 11.80
C VAL A 256 13.72 -3.37 11.52
N PHE A 257 14.73 -3.58 10.67
CA PHE A 257 15.18 -4.92 10.29
C PHE A 257 16.14 -5.54 11.30
N GLU A 258 17.07 -4.76 11.86
CA GLU A 258 18.08 -5.28 12.80
C GLU A 258 17.63 -5.19 14.25
N THR A 259 16.90 -4.14 14.60
CA THR A 259 16.50 -3.86 15.99
C THR A 259 15.00 -3.60 16.14
N PRO A 260 14.11 -4.48 15.65
CA PRO A 260 12.67 -4.27 15.73
C PRO A 260 12.18 -4.08 17.17
N ARG A 261 11.22 -3.16 17.34
CA ARG A 261 10.63 -2.75 18.63
C ARG A 261 9.15 -3.12 18.77
N MET A 262 8.56 -3.68 17.72
CA MET A 262 7.23 -4.27 17.73
C MET A 262 7.30 -5.80 17.55
N PRO A 263 6.69 -6.61 18.45
CA PRO A 263 6.66 -8.06 18.29
C PRO A 263 6.07 -8.53 16.94
N TYR A 264 5.12 -7.79 16.38
CA TYR A 264 4.59 -8.07 15.04
C TYR A 264 5.66 -7.93 13.95
N ALA A 265 6.50 -6.88 13.99
CA ALA A 265 7.60 -6.70 13.03
C ALA A 265 8.62 -7.84 13.13
N VAL A 266 8.94 -8.28 14.36
CA VAL A 266 9.78 -9.47 14.60
C VAL A 266 9.19 -10.71 13.93
N GLY A 267 7.89 -10.94 14.11
CA GLY A 267 7.18 -12.06 13.49
C GLY A 267 7.17 -12.00 11.96
N LEU A 268 6.97 -10.81 11.39
CA LEU A 268 7.03 -10.59 9.94
C LEU A 268 8.41 -10.91 9.39
N LEU A 269 9.47 -10.35 9.99
CA LEU A 269 10.86 -10.59 9.59
C LEU A 269 11.24 -12.07 9.72
N GLY A 270 10.79 -12.73 10.80
CA GLY A 270 11.00 -14.17 11.02
C GLY A 270 10.26 -15.08 10.02
N SER A 271 9.26 -14.54 9.33
CA SER A 271 8.51 -15.25 8.28
C SER A 271 9.17 -15.15 6.90
N ILE A 272 10.20 -14.30 6.73
CA ILE A 272 10.89 -14.10 5.45
C ILE A 272 11.84 -15.29 5.18
N PRO A 273 11.82 -15.87 3.97
CA PRO A 273 12.82 -16.86 3.57
C PRO A 273 14.24 -16.29 3.59
N ASN A 274 15.14 -16.91 4.35
CA ASN A 274 16.55 -16.54 4.42
C ASN A 274 17.43 -17.70 3.92
N PRO A 275 18.46 -17.47 3.09
CA PRO A 275 19.42 -18.51 2.70
C PRO A 275 20.04 -19.28 3.89
N ALA A 276 20.27 -18.62 5.02
CA ALA A 276 20.74 -19.25 6.26
C ALA A 276 19.73 -20.22 6.90
N MET A 277 18.47 -20.17 6.46
CA MET A 277 17.35 -21.02 6.87
C MET A 277 16.99 -22.08 5.83
N LEU A 278 17.78 -22.24 4.75
CA LEU A 278 17.60 -23.32 3.77
C LEU A 278 17.55 -24.68 4.48
N GLY A 279 16.42 -25.39 4.30
CA GLY A 279 16.17 -26.68 4.95
C GLY A 279 15.48 -26.62 6.32
N LYS A 280 15.23 -25.43 6.88
CA LYS A 280 14.44 -25.23 8.10
C LYS A 280 13.02 -24.78 7.75
N ARG A 281 12.04 -25.08 8.61
CA ARG A 281 10.67 -24.59 8.45
C ARG A 281 10.62 -23.09 8.72
N LEU A 282 9.86 -22.36 7.92
CA LEU A 282 9.51 -20.97 8.20
C LEU A 282 8.69 -20.90 9.49
N THR A 283 8.83 -19.80 10.21
CA THR A 283 8.17 -19.59 11.50
C THR A 283 7.01 -18.61 11.30
N PRO A 284 5.78 -19.08 11.07
CA PRO A 284 4.65 -18.18 10.84
C PRO A 284 4.17 -17.53 12.13
N ILE A 285 3.61 -16.33 12.01
CA ILE A 285 2.82 -15.72 13.08
C ILE A 285 1.50 -16.50 13.19
N LYS A 286 1.28 -17.18 14.32
CA LYS A 286 0.05 -17.96 14.56
C LYS A 286 -1.20 -17.06 14.62
N GLY A 287 -2.36 -17.67 14.35
CA GLY A 287 -3.66 -17.02 14.35
C GLY A 287 -3.94 -16.21 13.08
N ALA A 288 -5.16 -15.66 12.99
CA ALA A 288 -5.58 -14.79 11.90
C ALA A 288 -5.53 -13.31 12.32
N PRO A 289 -5.30 -12.36 11.40
CA PRO A 289 -5.50 -10.93 11.66
C PRO A 289 -6.90 -10.65 12.23
N PRO A 290 -7.05 -9.63 13.11
CA PRO A 290 -8.36 -9.29 13.66
C PRO A 290 -9.29 -8.76 12.57
N SER A 291 -10.59 -8.90 12.81
CA SER A 291 -11.60 -8.18 12.03
C SER A 291 -11.45 -6.68 12.26
N LEU A 292 -11.51 -5.89 11.19
CA LEU A 292 -11.49 -4.42 11.26
C LEU A 292 -12.86 -3.83 11.62
N VAL A 293 -13.92 -4.66 11.65
CA VAL A 293 -15.24 -4.30 12.18
C VAL A 293 -15.21 -4.42 13.71
N ASN A 294 -14.68 -5.55 14.20
CA ASN A 294 -14.66 -5.90 15.62
C ASN A 294 -13.21 -6.07 16.09
N LEU A 295 -12.54 -4.94 16.30
CA LEU A 295 -11.17 -4.93 16.81
C LEU A 295 -11.13 -5.38 18.27
N PRO A 296 -10.09 -6.11 18.69
CA PRO A 296 -9.93 -6.46 20.10
C PRO A 296 -9.69 -5.19 20.93
N HIS A 297 -10.19 -5.20 22.16
CA HIS A 297 -9.93 -4.11 23.10
C HIS A 297 -8.43 -4.05 23.44
N GLY A 298 -7.87 -2.84 23.46
CA GLY A 298 -6.46 -2.61 23.73
C GLY A 298 -5.57 -2.67 22.49
N CYS A 299 -4.39 -3.25 22.62
CA CYS A 299 -3.46 -3.50 21.52
C CYS A 299 -4.05 -4.49 20.53
N SER A 300 -4.17 -4.05 19.27
CA SER A 300 -4.75 -4.86 18.19
C SER A 300 -4.00 -6.18 17.94
N PHE A 301 -2.70 -6.24 18.25
CA PHE A 301 -1.87 -7.44 18.08
C PHE A 301 -1.85 -8.36 19.32
N SER A 302 -2.44 -7.95 20.45
CA SER A 302 -2.39 -8.72 21.70
C SER A 302 -2.86 -10.18 21.60
N PRO A 303 -3.85 -10.56 20.75
CA PRO A 303 -4.27 -11.97 20.63
C PRO A 303 -3.21 -12.89 19.98
N ARG A 304 -2.25 -12.32 19.24
CA ARG A 304 -1.20 -13.05 18.51
C ARG A 304 0.20 -12.79 19.08
N CYS A 305 0.31 -11.92 20.08
CA CYS A 305 1.58 -11.45 20.60
C CYS A 305 2.14 -12.42 21.67
N PRO A 306 3.35 -12.98 21.49
CA PRO A 306 3.97 -13.85 22.50
C PRO A 306 4.44 -13.10 23.75
N LEU A 307 4.44 -11.76 23.71
CA LEU A 307 4.80 -10.88 24.84
C LEU A 307 3.59 -10.19 25.47
N ALA A 308 2.36 -10.61 25.14
CA ALA A 308 1.14 -10.03 25.67
C ALA A 308 1.07 -10.16 27.20
N ILE A 309 0.66 -9.07 27.85
CA ILE A 309 0.32 -8.99 29.27
C ILE A 309 -1.08 -8.37 29.40
N ASP A 310 -1.67 -8.39 30.59
CA ASP A 310 -3.04 -7.86 30.78
C ASP A 310 -3.16 -6.38 30.41
N ASP A 311 -2.12 -5.58 30.68
CA ASP A 311 -2.07 -4.16 30.28
C ASP A 311 -2.15 -3.97 28.76
N CYS A 312 -1.76 -4.96 27.95
CA CYS A 312 -1.92 -4.88 26.50
C CYS A 312 -3.39 -4.91 26.07
N ARG A 313 -4.31 -5.34 26.95
CA ARG A 313 -5.74 -5.49 26.66
C ARG A 313 -6.58 -4.34 27.22
N THR A 314 -5.97 -3.33 27.86
CA THR A 314 -6.68 -2.24 28.53
C THR A 314 -6.84 -0.99 27.66
N ALA A 315 -5.85 -0.64 26.84
CA ALA A 315 -5.90 0.49 25.92
C ALA A 315 -4.98 0.25 24.72
N GLU A 316 -5.32 0.82 23.56
CA GLU A 316 -4.44 0.77 22.39
C GLU A 316 -3.16 1.56 22.74
N PRO A 317 -1.96 0.96 22.64
CA PRO A 317 -0.73 1.66 22.97
C PRO A 317 -0.55 2.89 22.07
N PRO A 318 0.00 4.01 22.59
CA PRO A 318 0.43 5.11 21.74
C PRO A 318 1.61 4.68 20.87
N LEU A 319 1.78 5.37 19.74
CA LEU A 319 3.00 5.27 18.93
C LEU A 319 4.09 6.13 19.61
N GLU A 320 5.03 5.51 20.29
CA GLU A 320 6.06 6.21 21.08
C GLU A 320 7.44 6.06 20.46
N ALA A 321 8.29 7.06 20.67
CA ALA A 321 9.73 6.96 20.37
C ALA A 321 10.39 5.87 21.22
N THR A 322 11.32 5.15 20.59
CA THR A 322 12.14 4.10 21.21
C THR A 322 13.39 4.74 21.81
N GLU A 323 14.53 4.05 21.80
CA GLU A 323 15.83 4.64 22.17
C GLU A 323 16.26 5.74 21.20
N ASN A 324 15.88 5.65 19.92
CA ASN A 324 16.08 6.69 18.92
C ASN A 324 14.77 7.49 18.73
N PRO A 325 14.77 8.83 18.86
CA PRO A 325 13.57 9.64 18.58
C PRO A 325 12.96 9.45 17.18
N ALA A 326 13.73 9.02 16.18
CA ALA A 326 13.26 8.75 14.82
C ALA A 326 12.64 7.35 14.65
N HIS A 327 12.89 6.44 15.59
CA HIS A 327 12.35 5.09 15.62
C HIS A 327 11.19 5.04 16.61
N THR A 328 10.01 4.64 16.15
CA THR A 328 8.78 4.63 16.94
C THR A 328 8.13 3.27 16.91
N ALA A 329 7.51 2.87 18.02
CA ALA A 329 6.82 1.60 18.14
C ALA A 329 5.53 1.73 18.98
N ARG A 330 4.49 1.01 18.56
CA ARG A 330 3.19 0.95 19.23
C ARG A 330 3.12 -0.24 20.18
N CYS A 331 4.02 -0.29 21.16
CA CYS A 331 4.13 -1.43 22.07
C CYS A 331 4.58 -1.03 23.48
N ILE A 332 3.75 -1.25 24.49
CA ILE A 332 4.14 -1.00 25.90
C ILE A 332 5.30 -1.90 26.39
N ARG A 333 5.61 -2.98 25.65
CA ARG A 333 6.69 -3.94 25.96
C ARG A 333 7.93 -3.75 25.09
N TRP A 334 8.04 -2.67 24.31
CA TRP A 334 9.19 -2.46 23.40
C TRP A 334 10.54 -2.51 24.14
N ARG A 335 10.62 -1.96 25.37
CA ARG A 335 11.83 -2.01 26.20
C ARG A 335 12.22 -3.42 26.61
N HIS A 336 11.24 -4.26 26.93
CA HIS A 336 11.50 -5.66 27.23
C HIS A 336 11.95 -6.41 25.97
N LEU A 337 11.31 -6.16 24.83
CA LEU A 337 11.73 -6.73 23.55
C LEU A 337 13.19 -6.39 23.21
N ALA A 338 13.61 -5.15 23.46
CA ALA A 338 14.98 -4.70 23.25
C ALA A 338 16.04 -5.46 24.10
N THR A 339 15.63 -6.09 25.21
CA THR A 339 16.53 -6.89 26.05
C THR A 339 16.69 -8.35 25.60
N ILE A 340 15.93 -8.78 24.59
CA ILE A 340 15.95 -10.17 24.13
C ILE A 340 17.04 -10.34 23.07
N ASP A 341 18.04 -11.17 23.34
CA ASP A 341 19.18 -11.40 22.44
C ASP A 341 18.78 -12.00 21.08
N THR A 342 17.70 -12.79 21.03
CA THR A 342 17.21 -13.40 19.79
C THR A 342 15.69 -13.29 19.69
N PRO A 343 15.16 -12.11 19.31
CA PRO A 343 13.73 -11.87 19.24
C PRO A 343 12.98 -12.82 18.31
N SER A 344 13.63 -13.27 17.22
CA SER A 344 13.04 -14.21 16.26
C SER A 344 12.60 -15.54 16.88
N LYS A 345 13.20 -15.96 18.01
CA LYS A 345 12.80 -17.16 18.74
C LYS A 345 11.46 -17.01 19.45
N LEU A 346 10.94 -15.79 19.63
CA LEU A 346 9.63 -15.55 20.26
C LEU A 346 8.48 -16.24 19.52
N PHE A 347 8.63 -16.43 18.21
CA PHE A 347 7.64 -17.09 17.37
C PHE A 347 8.01 -18.54 17.04
N ALA A 348 9.24 -18.96 17.33
CA ALA A 348 9.71 -20.31 17.06
C ALA A 348 9.01 -21.30 18.00
N THR A 349 8.19 -22.19 17.46
CA THR A 349 7.54 -23.24 18.24
C THR A 349 8.19 -24.60 17.99
N GLU A 350 8.51 -25.30 19.08
CA GLU A 350 9.00 -26.70 19.05
C GLU A 350 7.87 -27.72 18.79
N GLU A 351 6.60 -27.31 18.89
CA GLU A 351 5.47 -28.25 18.85
C GLU A 351 4.89 -28.52 17.46
N ILE A 352 4.76 -29.82 17.19
CA ILE A 352 4.07 -30.43 16.07
C ILE A 352 2.56 -30.26 16.28
N GLY A 353 1.94 -29.38 15.48
CA GLY A 353 0.54 -29.39 15.07
C GLY A 353 -0.54 -29.64 16.13
N VAL A 354 -1.18 -28.58 16.62
CA VAL A 354 -2.64 -28.49 16.78
C VAL A 354 -3.01 -27.02 16.51
N ILE A 355 -3.87 -26.78 15.51
CA ILE A 355 -4.52 -25.48 15.34
C ILE A 355 -5.65 -25.48 16.36
N GLU A 356 -5.42 -24.90 17.54
CA GLU A 356 -6.54 -24.51 18.39
C GLU A 356 -7.24 -23.34 17.70
N ASN A 357 -8.45 -23.59 17.23
CA ASN A 357 -9.29 -22.58 16.60
C ASN A 357 -9.63 -21.51 17.65
N PRO A 358 -9.16 -20.25 17.52
CA PRO A 358 -9.47 -19.20 18.49
C PRO A 358 -10.97 -18.88 18.55
N ALA A 359 -11.80 -19.33 17.59
CA ALA A 359 -13.25 -19.26 17.69
C ALA A 359 -13.83 -20.17 18.80
N SER A 360 -13.07 -21.11 19.37
CA SER A 360 -13.52 -21.93 20.50
C SER A 360 -13.45 -21.21 21.86
N MET A 361 -12.96 -19.96 21.90
CA MET A 361 -12.89 -19.14 23.12
C MET A 361 -14.07 -18.18 23.29
N ILE A 362 -15.10 -18.29 22.43
CA ILE A 362 -16.36 -17.55 22.58
C ILE A 362 -17.31 -18.46 23.37
N GLU A 363 -17.67 -18.07 24.61
CA GLU A 363 -18.77 -18.73 25.31
C GLU A 363 -20.06 -18.51 24.49
N PHE A 364 -20.59 -19.62 23.98
CA PHE A 364 -21.84 -19.64 23.24
C PHE A 364 -22.98 -19.33 24.21
N ASP A 365 -23.68 -18.22 24.01
CA ASP A 365 -24.92 -17.90 24.73
C ASP A 365 -26.08 -18.71 24.10
N PRO A 366 -26.62 -19.72 24.80
CA PRO A 366 -27.70 -20.56 24.27
C PRO A 366 -29.04 -19.82 24.16
N GLU A 367 -29.16 -18.57 24.65
CA GLU A 367 -30.37 -17.75 24.51
C GLU A 367 -30.32 -16.75 23.34
N ALA A 368 -29.23 -16.70 22.57
CA ALA A 368 -29.14 -15.86 21.38
C ALA A 368 -30.16 -16.34 20.32
N ALA A 369 -31.09 -15.45 19.97
CA ALA A 369 -32.17 -15.75 19.04
C ALA A 369 -31.65 -16.15 17.65
N LEU A 370 -31.97 -17.38 17.24
CA LEU A 370 -31.74 -17.89 15.88
C LEU A 370 -32.58 -17.09 14.88
N VAL A 371 -31.92 -16.35 14.00
CA VAL A 371 -32.54 -15.75 12.81
C VAL A 371 -32.95 -16.88 11.87
N ALA A 372 -34.25 -16.99 11.59
CA ALA A 372 -34.80 -17.99 10.69
C ALA A 372 -34.39 -17.72 9.23
N ASP A 373 -33.98 -18.78 8.53
CA ASP A 373 -33.65 -18.77 7.10
C ASP A 373 -34.80 -18.19 6.26
N VAL A 374 -34.48 -17.18 5.44
CA VAL A 374 -35.36 -16.65 4.42
C VAL A 374 -35.03 -17.34 3.09
N HIS A 375 -35.79 -18.36 2.74
CA HIS A 375 -35.90 -18.83 1.36
C HIS A 375 -37.35 -19.22 1.07
N GLU A 376 -38.07 -18.34 0.36
CA GLU A 376 -39.03 -18.70 -0.71
C GLU A 376 -39.72 -17.42 -1.21
N VAL A 377 -39.25 -16.84 -2.32
CA VAL A 377 -40.11 -16.11 -3.27
C VAL A 377 -39.53 -16.23 -4.69
N ASP A 378 -40.46 -16.47 -5.62
CA ASP A 378 -40.40 -16.49 -7.11
C ASP A 378 -40.06 -17.84 -7.78
N GLY A 379 -40.93 -18.43 -8.60
CA GLY A 379 -42.26 -18.01 -9.05
C GLY A 379 -42.84 -18.99 -10.08
N SER A 380 -44.15 -18.92 -10.30
CA SER A 380 -44.80 -19.18 -11.59
C SER A 380 -46.30 -18.93 -11.45
N GLN A 381 -46.72 -17.77 -11.93
CA GLN A 381 -48.13 -17.49 -12.22
C GLN A 381 -48.59 -18.33 -13.41
N GLU A 382 -49.87 -18.67 -13.33
CA GLU A 382 -50.65 -19.57 -14.18
C GLU A 382 -50.75 -19.11 -15.64
N GLU A 383 -50.54 -20.05 -16.57
CA GLU A 383 -51.19 -20.04 -17.88
C GLU A 383 -51.98 -21.34 -18.01
N SER A 384 -53.31 -21.26 -17.84
CA SER A 384 -54.23 -22.16 -18.52
C SER A 384 -55.60 -21.50 -18.68
N THR A 385 -56.01 -21.26 -19.93
CA THR A 385 -57.41 -21.38 -20.35
C THR A 385 -57.44 -21.50 -21.88
N SER A 386 -57.56 -22.74 -22.32
CA SER A 386 -58.12 -23.12 -23.61
C SER A 386 -59.62 -23.39 -23.43
N SER A 387 -60.47 -22.54 -24.01
CA SER A 387 -61.78 -22.86 -24.64
C SER A 387 -62.38 -21.58 -25.21
#